data_AF-A0A2U2BT32-F1
#
_entry.id   AF-A0A2U2BT32-F1
#
_cell.length_a   1.000
_cell.length_b   1.000
_cell.length_c   1.000
_cell.angle_alpha   90.00
_cell.angle_beta   90.00
_cell.angle_gamma   90.00
#
_symmetry.space_group_name_H-M   'P 1'
#
loop_
_entity.id
_entity.type
_entity.pdbx_description
1 polymer ?
#
loop_
_entity_poly.entity_id
_entity_poly.type
_entity_poly.pdbx_seq_one_letter_code
_entity_poly.pdbx_strand_id
1 'polypeptide(L)'
;MNPGIGAPELLVLLILALVVVGPKDLPLMMRKLGRFVGQARAMARDFQRSFDELGREAELAELRKEIETLKDANPVGDVTRELKDAEADLRAGGEDRPHPRAADAKREAARAKKLGVVAGEPAPAERAETDKTGGD
;
A
#
# COMPACT_ATOMS: atom_id res chain seq x y z
N MET A 1 6.25 22.04 -17.70
CA MET A 1 5.42 22.54 -16.58
C MET A 1 4.91 21.33 -15.83
N ASN A 2 5.28 21.15 -14.56
CA ASN A 2 4.58 20.15 -13.74
C ASN A 2 3.21 20.77 -13.44
N PRO A 3 2.10 20.20 -13.94
CA PRO A 3 0.76 20.67 -13.62
C PRO A 3 0.50 20.34 -12.14
N GLY A 4 1.09 21.14 -11.26
CA GLY A 4 0.74 21.14 -9.85
C GLY A 4 -0.69 21.63 -9.74
N ILE A 5 -1.42 21.05 -8.79
CA ILE A 5 -2.81 21.37 -8.44
C ILE A 5 -2.99 22.89 -8.44
N GLY A 6 -3.46 23.44 -9.57
CA GLY A 6 -3.76 24.84 -9.74
C GLY A 6 -5.25 25.06 -9.58
N ALA A 7 -5.66 26.34 -9.62
CA ALA A 7 -7.07 26.69 -9.63
C ALA A 7 -7.86 25.96 -10.76
N PRO A 8 -7.32 25.78 -11.98
CA PRO A 8 -8.01 25.02 -13.03
C PRO A 8 -8.22 23.54 -12.71
N GLU A 9 -7.22 22.85 -12.18
CA GLU A 9 -7.29 21.43 -11.83
C GLU A 9 -8.28 21.20 -10.68
N LEU A 10 -8.29 22.11 -9.69
CA LEU A 10 -9.24 22.07 -8.58
C LEU A 10 -10.68 22.26 -9.07
N LEU A 11 -10.90 23.10 -10.09
CA LEU A 11 -12.21 23.29 -10.71
C LEU A 11 -12.68 22.01 -11.43
N VAL A 12 -11.79 21.32 -12.15
CA VAL A 12 -12.12 20.05 -12.81
C VAL A 12 -12.48 18.97 -11.78
N LEU A 13 -11.71 18.86 -10.70
CA LEU A 13 -12.03 17.94 -9.60
C LEU A 13 -13.35 18.29 -8.90
N LEU A 14 -13.64 19.58 -8.72
CA LEU A 14 -14.93 20.04 -8.17
C LEU A 14 -16.09 19.58 -9.06
N ILE A 15 -15.99 19.80 -10.37
CA ILE A 15 -17.03 19.36 -11.32
C ILE A 15 -17.19 17.84 -11.29
N LEU A 16 -16.09 17.09 -11.31
CA LEU A 16 -16.12 15.62 -11.23
C LEU A 16 -16.80 15.15 -9.95
N ALA A 17 -16.47 15.77 -8.81
CA ALA A 17 -17.10 15.45 -7.53
C ALA A 17 -18.61 15.72 -7.54
N LEU A 18 -19.06 16.82 -8.18
CA LEU A 18 -20.49 17.11 -8.34
C LEU A 18 -21.21 16.08 -9.23
N VAL A 19 -20.56 15.55 -10.27
CA VAL A 19 -21.15 14.54 -11.16
C VAL A 19 -21.23 13.17 -10.48
N VAL A 20 -20.16 12.76 -9.79
CA VAL A 20 -20.07 11.44 -9.16
C VAL A 20 -20.93 11.36 -7.90
N VAL A 21 -20.87 12.36 -7.04
CA VAL A 21 -21.56 12.38 -5.75
C VAL A 21 -22.94 13.04 -5.88
N GLY A 22 -23.08 14.02 -6.76
CA GLY A 22 -24.28 14.83 -6.90
C GLY A 22 -24.11 16.23 -6.28
N PRO A 23 -24.68 17.29 -6.90
CA PRO A 23 -24.50 18.66 -6.46
C PRO A 23 -25.15 18.99 -5.11
N LYS A 24 -26.10 18.16 -4.66
CA LYS A 24 -26.80 18.30 -3.37
C LYS A 24 -26.15 17.49 -2.25
N ASP A 25 -25.47 16.41 -2.60
CA ASP A 25 -24.92 15.47 -1.62
C ASP A 25 -23.53 15.89 -1.13
N LEU A 26 -22.71 16.48 -2.00
CA LEU A 26 -21.42 17.07 -1.64
C LEU A 26 -21.54 18.11 -0.49
N PRO A 27 -22.41 19.14 -0.56
CA PRO A 27 -22.55 20.10 0.55
C PRO A 27 -23.14 19.47 1.82
N LEU A 28 -24.02 18.47 1.68
CA LEU A 28 -24.56 17.74 2.82
C LEU A 28 -23.49 16.90 3.54
N MET A 29 -22.61 16.24 2.78
CA MET A 29 -21.46 15.50 3.31
C MET A 29 -20.45 16.42 3.97
N MET A 30 -20.13 17.57 3.36
CA MET A 30 -19.22 18.55 3.96
C MET A 30 -19.75 19.09 5.29
N ARG A 31 -21.07 19.28 5.44
CA ARG A 31 -21.68 19.61 6.74
C ARG A 31 -21.49 18.53 7.80
N LYS A 32 -21.65 17.26 7.42
CA LYS A 32 -21.45 16.12 8.34
C LYS A 32 -19.98 15.98 8.74
N LEU A 33 -19.08 16.02 7.77
CA LEU A 33 -17.63 15.98 7.97
C LEU A 33 -17.16 17.17 8.82
N GLY A 34 -17.66 18.38 8.51
CA GLY A 34 -17.35 19.59 9.26
C GLY A 34 -17.81 19.53 10.71
N ARG A 35 -18.97 18.92 11.00
CA ARG A 35 -19.41 18.69 12.38
C ARG A 35 -18.50 17.71 13.10
N PHE A 36 -18.09 16.62 12.46
CA PHE A 36 -17.17 15.64 13.02
C PHE A 36 -15.79 16.26 13.30
N VAL A 37 -15.21 16.95 12.31
CA VAL A 37 -13.94 17.67 12.46
C VAL A 37 -14.05 18.75 13.52
N GLY A 38 -15.18 19.47 13.60
CA GLY A 38 -15.44 20.47 14.63
C GLY A 38 -15.45 19.88 16.04
N GLN A 39 -16.08 18.71 16.22
CA GLN A 39 -16.09 17.97 17.47
C GLN A 39 -14.69 17.46 17.84
N ALA A 40 -13.98 16.84 16.90
CA ALA A 40 -12.61 16.40 17.09
C ALA A 40 -11.67 17.56 17.46
N ARG A 41 -11.81 18.71 16.79
CA ARG A 41 -11.06 19.94 17.11
C ARG A 41 -11.44 20.50 18.49
N ALA A 42 -12.68 20.35 18.93
CA ALA A 42 -13.09 20.76 20.27
C ALA A 42 -12.44 19.87 21.33
N MET A 43 -12.55 18.56 21.17
CA MET A 43 -11.88 17.58 22.03
C MET A 43 -10.37 17.82 22.07
N ALA A 44 -9.72 18.04 20.92
CA ALA A 44 -8.30 18.34 20.85
C ALA A 44 -7.90 19.61 21.62
N ARG A 45 -8.76 20.64 21.66
CA ARG A 45 -8.52 21.85 22.47
C ARG A 45 -8.61 21.54 23.96
N ASP A 46 -9.53 20.66 24.37
CA ASP A 46 -9.68 20.25 25.76
C ASP A 46 -8.51 19.35 26.21
N PHE A 47 -8.05 18.47 25.32
CA PHE A 47 -6.80 17.73 25.51
C PHE A 47 -5.61 18.67 25.62
N GLN A 48 -5.47 19.65 24.74
CA GLN A 48 -4.38 20.61 24.80
C GLN A 48 -4.36 21.36 26.14
N ARG A 49 -5.54 21.82 26.62
CA ARG A 49 -5.66 22.43 27.95
C ARG A 49 -5.26 21.47 29.07
N SER A 50 -5.69 20.20 28.98
CA SER A 50 -5.35 19.17 29.96
C SER A 50 -3.86 18.82 29.93
N PHE A 51 -3.24 18.76 28.74
CA PHE A 51 -1.80 18.57 28.57
C PHE A 51 -1.00 19.78 29.07
N ASP A 52 -1.49 21.00 28.87
CA ASP A 52 -0.86 22.21 29.40
C ASP A 52 -0.95 22.26 30.94
N GLU A 53 -2.01 21.71 31.53
CA GLU A 53 -2.25 21.65 32.99
C GLU A 53 -1.49 20.49 33.68
N LEU A 54 -1.36 19.34 33.01
CA LEU A 54 -0.43 18.25 33.37
C LEU A 54 1.02 18.58 33.01
N GLY A 55 1.22 19.61 32.19
CA GLY A 55 2.46 20.02 31.56
C GLY A 55 3.39 20.86 32.40
N ARG A 56 3.31 20.75 33.73
CA ARG A 56 4.37 21.23 34.61
C ARG A 56 5.11 20.02 35.17
N GLU A 57 6.33 19.87 34.63
CA GLU A 57 7.46 19.05 35.07
C GLU A 57 7.44 17.58 34.59
N ALA A 58 8.49 17.23 33.84
CA ALA A 58 8.93 15.89 33.42
C ALA A 58 8.36 15.26 32.12
N GLU A 59 7.05 15.17 31.86
CA GLU A 59 6.58 14.27 30.78
C GLU A 59 6.53 14.90 29.37
N LEU A 60 6.22 16.20 29.23
CA LEU A 60 6.09 16.85 27.90
C LEU A 60 7.42 17.08 27.17
N ALA A 61 8.54 17.14 27.90
CA ALA A 61 9.86 17.32 27.29
C ALA A 61 10.30 16.06 26.53
N GLU A 62 9.99 14.89 27.07
CA GLU A 62 10.33 13.60 26.46
C GLU A 62 9.47 13.36 25.20
N LEU A 63 8.16 13.60 25.26
CA LEU A 63 7.28 13.47 24.09
C LEU A 63 7.66 14.45 22.96
N ARG A 64 8.08 15.68 23.29
CA ARG A 64 8.56 16.63 22.28
C ARG A 64 9.83 16.13 21.59
N LYS A 65 10.77 15.56 22.36
CA LYS A 65 12.01 15.00 21.84
C LYS A 65 11.75 13.78 20.96
N GLU A 66 10.81 12.91 21.34
CA GLU A 66 10.40 11.76 20.52
C GLU A 66 9.74 12.20 19.21
N ILE A 67 8.87 13.21 19.24
CA ILE A 67 8.28 13.81 18.04
C ILE A 67 9.35 14.47 17.16
N GLU A 68 10.34 15.14 17.73
CA GLU A 68 11.45 15.75 17.00
C GLU A 68 12.33 14.68 16.34
N THR A 69 12.63 13.59 17.06
CA THR A 69 13.37 12.45 16.52
C THR A 69 12.61 11.76 15.38
N LEU A 70 11.28 11.65 15.47
CA LEU A 70 10.43 11.12 14.39
C LEU A 70 10.35 12.06 13.18
N LYS A 71 10.40 13.38 13.39
CA LYS A 71 10.46 14.37 12.31
C LYS A 71 11.81 14.35 11.62
N ASP A 72 12.91 14.21 12.38
CA ASP A 72 14.27 14.11 11.85
C ASP A 72 14.51 12.78 11.13
N ALA A 73 13.93 11.68 11.62
CA ALA A 73 13.93 10.39 10.95
C ALA A 73 13.16 10.40 9.61
N ASN A 74 12.43 11.49 9.31
CA ASN A 74 11.69 11.74 8.07
C ASN A 74 11.10 10.50 7.38
N PRO A 75 10.37 9.61 8.09
CA PRO A 75 9.83 8.38 7.52
C PRO A 75 8.86 8.67 6.37
N VAL A 76 8.20 9.83 6.41
CA VAL A 76 7.35 10.32 5.32
C VAL A 76 8.18 10.68 4.08
N GLY A 77 9.37 11.25 4.26
CA GLY A 77 10.30 11.54 3.18
C GLY A 77 10.85 10.29 2.51
N ASP A 78 11.14 9.24 3.29
CA ASP A 78 11.60 7.96 2.76
C ASP A 78 10.51 7.27 1.94
N VAL A 79 9.28 7.20 2.47
CA VAL A 79 8.12 6.72 1.71
C VAL A 79 7.90 7.57 0.46
N THR A 80 8.00 8.90 0.56
CA THR A 80 7.85 9.79 -0.60
C THR A 80 8.94 9.58 -1.65
N ARG A 81 10.17 9.23 -1.24
CA ARG A 81 11.27 8.89 -2.15
C ARG A 81 11.01 7.55 -2.82
N GLU A 82 10.63 6.52 -2.08
CA GLU A 82 10.25 5.21 -2.63
C GLU A 82 9.09 5.32 -3.63
N LEU A 83 8.07 6.13 -3.35
CA LEU A 83 6.98 6.39 -4.30
C LEU A 83 7.48 7.10 -5.57
N LYS A 84 8.40 8.07 -5.44
CA LYS A 84 8.97 8.78 -6.59
C LYS A 84 9.86 7.87 -7.45
N ASP A 85 10.63 7.00 -6.81
CA ASP A 85 11.50 6.04 -7.49
C ASP A 85 10.65 4.98 -8.21
N ALA A 86 9.60 4.47 -7.57
CA ALA A 86 8.63 3.59 -8.21
C ALA A 86 7.89 4.26 -9.38
N GLU A 87 7.50 5.54 -9.23
CA GLU A 87 6.89 6.31 -10.31
C GLU A 87 7.88 6.57 -11.47
N ALA A 88 9.15 6.82 -11.17
CA ALA A 88 10.21 6.98 -12.16
C ALA A 88 10.50 5.67 -12.90
N ASP A 89 10.53 4.53 -12.22
CA ASP A 89 10.68 3.20 -12.83
C ASP A 89 9.49 2.82 -13.71
N LEU A 90 8.28 3.19 -13.32
CA LEU A 90 7.08 2.99 -14.14
C LEU A 90 7.07 3.90 -15.37
N ARG A 91 7.58 5.13 -15.25
CA ARG A 91 7.73 6.08 -16.37
C ARG A 91 8.87 5.71 -17.31
N ALA A 92 9.99 5.23 -16.78
CA ALA A 92 11.15 4.77 -17.54
C ALA A 92 10.93 3.36 -18.14
N GLY A 93 10.08 2.55 -17.52
CA GLY A 93 9.69 1.21 -17.99
C GLY A 93 8.68 1.20 -19.14
N GLY A 94 8.30 2.37 -19.67
CA GLY A 94 7.54 2.50 -20.92
C GLY A 94 8.34 2.10 -22.16
N GLU A 95 9.67 2.01 -22.07
CA GLU A 95 10.52 1.51 -23.14
C GLU A 95 11.37 0.33 -22.65
N ASP A 96 10.92 -0.84 -23.09
CA ASP A 96 11.75 -1.99 -23.45
C ASP A 96 12.53 -2.71 -22.32
N ARG A 97 11.83 -3.51 -21.51
CA ARG A 97 12.41 -4.75 -20.97
C ARG A 97 11.40 -5.92 -20.99
N PRO A 98 11.80 -7.10 -21.48
CA PRO A 98 10.95 -8.28 -21.48
C PRO A 98 10.67 -8.74 -20.05
N HIS A 99 9.39 -9.00 -19.79
CA HIS A 99 8.84 -9.56 -18.55
C HIS A 99 9.77 -10.67 -17.99
N PRO A 100 10.13 -10.65 -16.68
CA PRO A 100 11.02 -11.65 -16.08
C PRO A 100 10.53 -13.10 -16.30
N ARG A 101 9.23 -13.29 -16.55
CA ARG A 101 8.60 -14.56 -16.91
C ARG A 101 9.12 -15.20 -18.21
N ALA A 102 9.69 -14.42 -19.13
CA ALA A 102 10.22 -14.93 -20.40
C ALA A 102 11.68 -15.44 -20.29
N ALA A 103 12.45 -14.90 -19.35
CA ALA A 103 13.80 -15.39 -19.07
C ALA A 103 13.77 -16.77 -18.37
N ASP A 104 12.77 -16.95 -17.49
CA ASP A 104 12.52 -18.22 -16.80
C ASP A 104 12.04 -19.31 -17.78
N ALA A 105 11.10 -18.98 -18.67
CA ALA A 105 10.61 -19.90 -19.68
C ALA A 105 11.70 -20.37 -20.68
N LYS A 106 12.63 -19.49 -21.04
CA LYS A 106 13.73 -19.82 -21.96
C LYS A 106 14.81 -20.68 -21.29
N ARG A 107 15.03 -20.51 -19.98
CA ARG A 107 15.92 -21.37 -19.16
C ARG A 107 15.31 -22.75 -18.92
N GLU A 108 14.00 -22.82 -18.71
CA GLU A 108 13.26 -24.07 -18.54
C GLU A 108 13.19 -24.90 -19.84
N ALA A 109 12.91 -24.25 -20.97
CA ALA A 109 12.92 -24.89 -22.29
C ALA A 109 14.32 -25.40 -22.71
N ALA A 110 15.38 -24.70 -22.33
CA ALA A 110 16.76 -25.14 -22.58
C ALA A 110 17.16 -26.35 -21.72
N ARG A 111 16.56 -26.51 -20.52
CA ARG A 111 16.77 -27.66 -19.63
C ARG A 111 16.00 -28.89 -20.11
N ALA A 112 14.77 -28.72 -20.59
CA ALA A 112 13.96 -29.79 -21.17
C ALA A 112 14.58 -30.37 -22.46
N LYS A 113 15.27 -29.56 -23.26
CA LYS A 113 15.98 -30.03 -24.46
C LYS A 113 17.26 -30.82 -24.18
N LYS A 114 17.83 -30.73 -22.97
CA LYS A 114 19.06 -31.44 -22.57
C LYS A 114 18.80 -32.81 -21.92
N LEU A 115 17.60 -33.06 -21.40
CA LEU A 115 17.19 -34.38 -20.91
C LEU A 115 16.36 -35.07 -21.99
N GLY A 116 17.06 -35.70 -22.93
CA GLY A 116 16.46 -36.53 -23.96
C GLY A 116 15.56 -37.62 -23.35
N VAL A 117 14.35 -37.70 -23.90
CA VAL A 117 13.35 -38.73 -23.70
C VAL A 117 13.97 -40.13 -23.73
N VAL A 118 13.85 -40.89 -22.65
CA VAL A 118 13.73 -42.34 -22.71
C VAL A 118 12.29 -42.66 -22.35
N ALA A 119 11.48 -42.81 -23.38
CA ALA A 119 10.16 -43.38 -23.29
C ALA A 119 10.31 -44.88 -22.98
N GLY A 120 9.67 -45.33 -21.90
CA GLY A 120 9.40 -46.72 -21.60
C GLY A 120 7.94 -46.82 -21.19
N GLU A 121 7.13 -47.26 -22.14
CA GLU A 121 5.67 -47.51 -22.12
C GLU A 121 5.31 -48.71 -21.19
N PRO A 122 4.04 -49.13 -21.06
CA PRO A 122 2.90 -48.57 -20.30
C PRO A 122 2.41 -49.52 -19.16
N ALA A 123 1.35 -49.10 -18.45
CA ALA A 123 0.50 -49.80 -17.45
C ALA A 123 0.11 -51.28 -17.80
N PRO A 124 -0.49 -52.15 -16.93
CA PRO A 124 -1.45 -51.82 -15.84
C PRO A 124 -1.58 -52.77 -14.59
N ALA A 125 -2.34 -52.30 -13.60
CA ALA A 125 -3.24 -53.02 -12.66
C ALA A 125 -2.79 -54.30 -11.92
N GLU A 126 -2.74 -54.25 -10.58
CA GLU A 126 -3.25 -55.36 -9.73
C GLU A 126 -3.71 -54.86 -8.35
N ARG A 127 -4.66 -55.60 -7.77
CA ARG A 127 -5.55 -55.27 -6.66
C ARG A 127 -5.01 -55.80 -5.32
N ALA A 128 -5.80 -55.55 -4.26
CA ALA A 128 -5.86 -56.29 -2.98
C ALA A 128 -4.72 -55.98 -1.99
N GLU A 129 -4.86 -56.06 -0.67
CA GLU A 129 -5.92 -56.15 0.33
C GLU A 129 -5.16 -56.32 1.67
N THR A 130 -5.80 -56.06 2.80
CA THR A 130 -5.40 -56.40 4.19
C THR A 130 -4.27 -55.55 4.80
N ASP A 131 -4.53 -54.77 5.85
CA ASP A 131 -4.90 -55.18 7.22
C ASP A 131 -3.78 -55.99 7.90
N LYS A 132 -3.20 -55.35 8.93
CA LYS A 132 -2.63 -55.89 10.19
C LYS A 132 -1.34 -55.21 10.59
N THR A 133 -1.44 -54.33 11.58
CA THR A 133 -0.43 -54.25 12.64
C THR A 133 -1.13 -53.90 13.96
N GLY A 134 -1.57 -54.93 14.69
CA GLY A 134 -1.34 -54.95 16.15
C GLY A 134 0.18 -55.09 16.35
N GLY A 135 0.80 -54.62 17.41
CA GLY A 135 0.44 -54.56 18.81
C GLY A 135 1.76 -54.69 19.58
N ASP A 136 1.70 -54.40 20.86
CA ASP A 136 2.79 -54.26 21.86
C ASP A 136 3.55 -52.93 21.86
#